data_AF-A0A935WRR0-F1
#
_entry.id   AF-A0A935WRR0-F1
#
_cell.length_a   1.000
_cell.length_b   1.000
_cell.length_c   1.000
_cell.angle_alpha   90.00
_cell.angle_beta   90.00
_cell.angle_gamma   90.00
#
_symmetry.space_group_name_H-M   'P 1'
#
loop_
_entity.id
_entity.type
_entity.pdbx_description
1 polymer ?
#
loop_
_entity_poly.entity_id
_entity_poly.type
_entity_poly.pdbx_seq_one_letter_code
_entity_poly.pdbx_strand_id
1 'polypeptide(L)'
;MAKKRKKAKKAKAKKKKTKKKKTKVKAKAKKKKTKRKKSRRTVLYSSKGKKLYAVRDAGGKFKDIQSYQRAHSMDIKRNSADGN
;
A
#
# COMPACT_ATOMS: atom_id res chain seq x y z
N MET A 1 -13.97 -31.08 -41.17
CA MET A 1 -13.71 -31.04 -39.70
C MET A 1 -12.61 -30.06 -39.21
N ALA A 2 -11.77 -29.46 -40.08
CA ALA A 2 -10.65 -28.59 -39.64
C ALA A 2 -11.02 -27.17 -39.15
N LYS A 3 -12.11 -26.58 -39.66
CA LYS A 3 -12.58 -25.22 -39.27
C LYS A 3 -13.03 -25.14 -37.80
N LYS A 4 -13.61 -26.23 -37.25
CA LYS A 4 -14.10 -26.31 -35.85
C LYS A 4 -12.93 -26.27 -34.84
N ARG A 5 -11.80 -26.91 -35.15
CA ARG A 5 -10.60 -26.95 -34.30
C ARG A 5 -9.83 -25.61 -34.28
N LYS A 6 -9.76 -24.89 -35.41
CA LYS A 6 -9.14 -23.54 -35.48
C LYS A 6 -9.95 -22.49 -34.70
N LYS A 7 -11.30 -22.54 -34.76
CA LYS A 7 -12.19 -21.63 -34.01
C LYS A 7 -12.08 -21.86 -32.48
N ALA A 8 -11.97 -23.12 -32.05
CA ALA A 8 -11.78 -23.48 -30.64
C ALA A 8 -10.40 -23.05 -30.07
N LYS A 9 -9.31 -23.16 -30.85
CA LYS A 9 -7.97 -22.67 -30.43
C LYS A 9 -7.92 -21.14 -30.30
N LYS A 10 -8.55 -20.40 -31.23
CA LYS A 10 -8.62 -18.92 -31.19
C LYS A 10 -9.48 -18.41 -30.01
N ALA A 11 -10.54 -19.14 -29.65
CA ALA A 11 -11.38 -18.84 -28.48
C ALA A 11 -10.64 -19.08 -27.15
N LYS A 12 -9.88 -20.19 -27.02
CA LYS A 12 -9.06 -20.47 -25.82
C LYS A 12 -7.93 -19.43 -25.62
N ALA A 13 -7.28 -18.99 -26.71
CA ALA A 13 -6.26 -17.94 -26.66
C ALA A 13 -6.82 -16.56 -26.24
N LYS A 14 -8.02 -16.20 -26.73
CA LYS A 14 -8.72 -14.96 -26.30
C LYS A 14 -9.13 -15.03 -24.82
N LYS A 15 -9.60 -16.18 -24.32
CA LYS A 15 -9.98 -16.39 -22.91
C LYS A 15 -8.77 -16.31 -21.95
N LYS A 16 -7.57 -16.74 -22.38
CA LYS A 16 -6.33 -16.62 -21.60
C LYS A 16 -5.82 -15.17 -21.54
N LYS A 17 -5.92 -14.42 -22.64
CA LYS A 17 -5.57 -12.98 -22.70
C LYS A 17 -6.50 -12.11 -21.85
N THR A 18 -7.81 -12.39 -21.84
CA THR A 18 -8.78 -11.66 -21.00
C THR A 18 -8.62 -11.98 -19.51
N LYS A 19 -8.31 -13.22 -19.12
CA LYS A 19 -7.95 -13.57 -17.73
C LYS A 19 -6.67 -12.85 -17.25
N LYS A 20 -5.61 -12.83 -18.07
CA LYS A 20 -4.34 -12.13 -17.74
C LYS A 20 -4.50 -10.60 -17.65
N LYS A 21 -5.42 -10.01 -18.44
CA LYS A 21 -5.77 -8.58 -18.36
C LYS A 21 -6.61 -8.28 -17.12
N LYS A 22 -7.60 -9.13 -16.79
CA LYS A 22 -8.44 -8.99 -15.58
C LYS A 22 -7.63 -9.12 -14.27
N THR A 23 -6.64 -10.00 -14.20
CA THR A 23 -5.76 -10.10 -13.00
C THR A 23 -4.84 -8.88 -12.86
N LYS A 24 -4.26 -8.37 -13.96
CA LYS A 24 -3.45 -7.13 -13.94
C LYS A 24 -4.27 -5.90 -13.56
N VAL A 25 -5.52 -5.79 -14.01
CA VAL A 25 -6.41 -4.66 -13.65
C VAL A 25 -6.83 -4.75 -12.17
N LYS A 26 -7.13 -5.95 -11.65
CA LYS A 26 -7.40 -6.16 -10.21
C LYS A 26 -6.17 -5.88 -9.32
N ALA A 27 -4.97 -6.25 -9.75
CA ALA A 27 -3.73 -5.91 -9.05
C ALA A 27 -3.44 -4.40 -9.05
N LYS A 28 -3.67 -3.72 -10.18
CA LYS A 28 -3.57 -2.24 -10.27
C LYS A 28 -4.63 -1.54 -9.42
N ALA A 29 -5.86 -2.06 -9.37
CA ALA A 29 -6.95 -1.52 -8.55
C ALA A 29 -6.70 -1.70 -7.04
N LYS A 30 -6.18 -2.86 -6.59
CA LYS A 30 -5.74 -3.05 -5.19
C LYS A 30 -4.58 -2.11 -4.82
N LYS A 31 -3.60 -1.93 -5.72
CA LYS A 31 -2.47 -0.99 -5.54
C LYS A 31 -2.92 0.48 -5.47
N LYS A 32 -3.99 0.85 -6.20
CA LYS A 32 -4.59 2.20 -6.14
C LYS A 32 -5.41 2.43 -4.87
N LYS A 33 -6.11 1.40 -4.35
CA LYS A 33 -6.84 1.47 -3.07
C LYS A 33 -5.90 1.59 -1.87
N THR A 34 -4.78 0.87 -1.85
CA THR A 34 -3.76 1.08 -0.82
C THR A 34 -3.08 2.45 -0.96
N LYS A 35 -2.82 2.96 -2.17
CA LYS A 35 -2.25 4.31 -2.33
C LYS A 35 -3.13 5.44 -1.75
N ARG A 36 -4.44 5.24 -1.60
CA ARG A 36 -5.39 6.23 -1.07
C ARG A 36 -5.60 6.21 0.45
N LYS A 37 -5.12 5.21 1.19
CA LYS A 37 -5.30 5.18 2.65
C LYS A 37 -4.26 6.12 3.30
N LYS A 38 -4.74 7.14 4.03
CA LYS A 38 -3.90 8.08 4.77
C LYS A 38 -2.92 7.32 5.69
N SER A 39 -1.66 7.76 5.73
CA SER A 39 -0.66 7.15 6.63
C SER A 39 -1.12 7.30 8.07
N ARG A 40 -1.07 6.22 8.84
CA ARG A 40 -1.48 6.22 10.25
C ARG A 40 -0.25 6.39 11.14
N ARG A 41 -0.31 7.36 12.06
CA ARG A 41 0.69 7.58 13.10
C ARG A 41 0.21 6.88 14.37
N THR A 42 1.05 6.05 14.96
CA THR A 42 0.72 5.28 16.18
C THR A 42 1.91 5.27 17.12
N VAL A 43 1.64 5.30 18.42
CA VAL A 43 2.67 5.13 19.46
C VAL A 43 2.74 3.65 19.84
N LEU A 44 3.96 3.12 19.98
CA LEU A 44 4.22 1.75 20.44
C LEU A 44 5.48 1.71 21.30
N TYR A 45 5.77 0.56 21.91
CA TYR A 45 6.98 0.35 22.71
C TYR A 45 7.90 -0.65 22.03
N SER A 46 9.21 -0.40 22.10
CA SER A 46 10.21 -1.37 21.67
C SER A 46 10.28 -2.54 22.66
N SER A 47 10.95 -3.63 22.27
CA SER A 47 11.23 -4.75 23.16
C SER A 47 12.00 -4.34 24.42
N LYS A 48 12.75 -3.24 24.37
CA LYS A 48 13.48 -2.66 25.51
C LYS A 48 12.68 -1.59 26.27
N GLY A 49 11.37 -1.49 26.04
CA GLY A 49 10.48 -0.55 26.73
C GLY A 49 10.58 0.91 26.27
N LYS A 50 11.28 1.22 25.18
CA LYS A 50 11.38 2.60 24.68
C LYS A 50 10.13 2.97 23.90
N LYS A 51 9.54 4.14 24.18
CA LYS A 51 8.38 4.68 23.46
C LYS A 51 8.80 5.13 22.06
N LEU A 52 8.15 4.58 21.04
CA LEU A 52 8.40 4.83 19.63
C LEU A 52 7.19 5.45 18.98
N TYR A 53 7.46 6.31 18.01
CA TYR A 53 6.48 6.93 17.16
C TYR A 53 6.59 6.31 15.77
N ALA A 54 5.58 5.56 15.35
CA ALA A 54 5.60 4.79 14.12
C ALA A 54 4.58 5.28 13.11
N VAL A 55 5.03 5.48 11.88
CA VAL A 55 4.19 5.83 10.72
C VAL A 55 3.99 4.58 9.90
N ARG A 56 2.74 4.16 9.73
CA ARG A 56 2.38 2.99 8.90
C ARG A 56 1.77 3.43 7.59
N ASP A 57 2.19 2.77 6.52
CA ASP A 57 1.55 2.89 5.22
C ASP A 57 0.14 2.26 5.24
N ALA A 58 -0.57 2.43 4.14
CA ALA A 58 -1.89 1.85 3.97
C ALA A 58 -1.92 0.31 4.05
N GLY A 59 -0.82 -0.32 3.68
CA GLY A 59 -0.61 -1.78 3.71
C GLY A 59 -0.23 -2.31 5.10
N GLY A 60 -0.05 -1.44 6.09
CA GLY A 60 0.35 -1.81 7.45
C GLY A 60 1.86 -1.95 7.65
N LYS A 61 2.67 -1.69 6.61
CA LYS A 61 4.13 -1.66 6.71
C LYS A 61 4.58 -0.37 7.38
N PHE A 62 5.65 -0.44 8.16
CA PHE A 62 6.30 0.75 8.69
C PHE A 62 6.91 1.55 7.54
N LYS A 63 6.53 2.82 7.45
CA LYS A 63 7.14 3.81 6.57
C LYS A 63 8.30 4.51 7.29
N ASP A 64 8.11 4.81 8.56
CA ASP A 64 9.11 5.43 9.43
C ASP A 64 8.87 5.01 10.88
N ILE A 65 9.95 4.93 11.66
CA ILE A 65 9.93 4.62 13.08
C ILE A 65 10.99 5.45 13.79
N GLN A 66 10.56 6.24 14.77
CA GLN A 66 11.44 7.15 15.52
C GLN A 66 11.22 7.00 17.02
N SER A 67 12.13 7.53 17.84
CA SER A 67 11.87 7.71 19.26
C SER A 67 10.79 8.77 19.48
N TYR A 68 9.93 8.54 20.47
CA TYR A 68 8.82 9.46 20.78
C TYR A 68 9.32 10.87 21.07
N GLN A 69 10.38 11.00 21.88
CA GLN A 69 10.96 12.29 22.26
C GLN A 69 11.38 13.13 21.05
N ARG A 70 12.07 12.52 20.07
CA ARG A 70 12.53 13.21 18.87
C ARG A 70 11.37 13.63 17.97
N ALA A 71 10.40 12.75 17.74
CA ALA A 71 9.25 13.06 16.90
C ALA A 71 8.38 14.17 17.52
N HIS A 72 8.11 14.07 18.83
CA HIS A 72 7.27 15.02 19.56
C HIS A 72 7.89 16.42 19.62
N SER A 73 9.19 16.52 19.94
CA SER A 73 9.90 17.80 19.94
C SER A 73 9.91 18.48 18.57
N MET A 74 10.06 17.72 17.48
CA MET A 74 9.96 18.28 16.13
C MET A 74 8.55 18.75 15.80
N ASP A 75 7.52 18.00 16.23
CA ASP A 75 6.13 18.37 15.97
C ASP A 75 5.77 19.67 16.74
N ILE A 76 6.24 19.83 18.00
CA ILE A 76 6.10 21.10 18.74
C ILE A 76 6.79 22.24 17.99
N LYS A 77 8.06 22.07 17.59
CA LYS A 77 8.82 23.11 16.88
C LYS A 77 8.14 23.56 15.58
N ARG A 78 7.57 22.62 14.81
CA ARG A 78 6.84 22.97 13.59
C ARG A 78 5.56 23.73 13.91
N ASN A 79 4.76 23.25 14.87
CA ASN A 79 3.54 23.94 15.26
C ASN A 79 3.83 25.36 15.78
N SER A 80 4.90 25.54 16.56
CA SER A 80 5.35 26.86 17.02
C SER A 80 5.86 27.77 15.89
N ALA A 81 6.44 27.20 14.83
CA ALA A 81 6.91 27.97 13.67
C ALA A 81 5.77 28.32 12.69
N ASP A 82 4.75 27.46 12.59
CA ASP A 82 3.61 27.62 11.70
C ASP A 82 2.50 28.53 12.29
N GLY A 83 2.69 29.03 13.53
CA GLY A 83 1.84 30.07 14.12
C GLY A 83 0.40 29.63 14.45
N ASN A 84 0.22 28.39 14.91
CA ASN A 84 -1.10 27.84 15.25
C ASN A 84 -1.21 27.41 16.71
#